data_AF-A0A8S9BSI2-F1
#
_entry.id   AF-A0A8S9BSI2-F1
#
_cell.length_a   1.000
_cell.length_b   1.000
_cell.length_c   1.000
_cell.angle_alpha   90.00
_cell.angle_beta   90.00
_cell.angle_gamma   90.00
#
_symmetry.space_group_name_H-M   'P 1'
#
loop_
_entity.id
_entity.type
_entity.pdbx_description
1 polymer ?
#
loop_
_entity_poly.entity_id
_entity_poly.type
_entity_poly.pdbx_seq_one_letter_code
_entity_poly.pdbx_strand_id
1 'polypeptide(L)'
;MTWCISEPGGYLQWDDFDFEQVVTIGPPAPMHQELHDITKHFFSGLGMSIQCSLNVLDGMRQAGLEGVVGEERNSYWYESLSPDAQRWACISYSGCVGKALMWSGKVKDEETAVKIMNEKLEVLEKEYQSGVVPNFPQRVIVGRKPI
;
A
#
# COMPACT_ATOMS: atom_id res chain seq x y z
N MET A 1 -3.85 -10.11 -28.65
CA MET A 1 -3.76 -10.74 -27.32
C MET A 1 -5.19 -10.99 -26.87
N THR A 2 -5.60 -12.24 -26.67
CA THR A 2 -7.01 -12.60 -26.43
C THR A 2 -7.27 -12.68 -24.92
N TRP A 3 -8.22 -11.90 -24.43
CA TRP A 3 -8.61 -11.86 -23.01
C TRP A 3 -9.41 -13.11 -22.65
N CYS A 4 -8.79 -14.14 -22.07
CA CYS A 4 -9.45 -15.43 -21.80
C CYS A 4 -10.23 -15.49 -20.47
N ILE A 5 -10.17 -14.45 -19.63
CA ILE A 5 -10.69 -14.52 -18.25
C ILE A 5 -12.09 -13.90 -18.10
N SER A 6 -12.43 -12.87 -18.89
CA SER A 6 -13.77 -12.26 -18.88
C SER A 6 -14.53 -12.55 -20.16
N GLU A 7 -15.84 -12.76 -20.05
CA GLU A 7 -16.74 -12.82 -21.21
C GLU A 7 -16.75 -11.46 -21.93
N PRO A 8 -16.98 -11.44 -23.26
CA PRO A 8 -17.16 -10.19 -23.99
C PRO A 8 -18.22 -9.30 -23.34
N GLY A 9 -17.94 -7.99 -23.23
CA GLY A 9 -18.78 -7.03 -22.52
C GLY A 9 -18.70 -7.07 -20.99
N GLY A 10 -17.95 -8.00 -20.38
CA GLY A 10 -17.73 -8.09 -18.94
C GLY A 10 -16.77 -7.02 -18.40
N TYR A 11 -16.75 -6.83 -17.08
CA TYR A 11 -15.93 -5.82 -16.41
C TYR A 11 -14.73 -6.44 -15.69
N LEU A 12 -13.63 -5.71 -15.69
CA LEU A 12 -12.46 -5.95 -14.84
C LEU A 12 -12.36 -4.79 -13.85
N GLN A 13 -12.31 -5.12 -12.56
CA GLN A 13 -12.01 -4.17 -11.49
C GLN A 13 -10.69 -4.57 -10.82
N TRP A 14 -9.86 -3.58 -10.52
CA TRP A 14 -8.63 -3.73 -9.76
C TRP A 14 -8.52 -2.64 -8.70
N ASP A 15 -8.26 -3.04 -7.47
CA ASP A 15 -8.10 -2.14 -6.33
C ASP A 15 -6.67 -2.27 -5.81
N ASP A 16 -5.92 -1.17 -5.76
CA ASP A 16 -4.53 -1.19 -5.30
C ASP A 16 -4.10 0.13 -4.66
N PHE A 17 -2.92 0.12 -4.05
CA PHE A 17 -2.29 1.28 -3.45
C PHE A 17 -1.00 1.64 -4.17
N ASP A 18 -0.69 2.93 -4.25
CA ASP A 18 0.63 3.39 -4.69
C ASP A 18 1.48 3.72 -3.47
N PHE A 19 2.41 2.82 -3.13
CA PHE A 19 3.33 3.01 -2.00
C PHE A 19 4.08 4.34 -2.10
N GLU A 20 4.41 4.82 -3.29
CA GLU A 20 5.10 6.09 -3.44
C GLU A 20 4.29 7.31 -2.98
N GLN A 21 2.97 7.22 -2.94
CA GLN A 21 2.08 8.32 -2.57
C GLN A 21 1.65 8.28 -1.10
N VAL A 22 2.16 7.31 -0.32
CA VAL A 22 1.86 7.21 1.11
C VAL A 22 2.54 8.36 1.84
N VAL A 23 1.74 9.12 2.59
CA VAL A 23 2.19 10.27 3.38
C VAL A 23 1.49 10.26 4.74
N THR A 24 1.88 11.19 5.62
CA THR A 24 1.19 11.41 6.89
C THR A 24 0.64 12.83 6.96
N ILE A 25 -0.41 13.01 7.76
CA ILE A 25 -1.01 14.29 8.10
C ILE A 25 -0.84 14.51 9.61
N GLY A 26 -0.60 15.75 10.02
CA GLY A 26 -0.42 16.12 11.42
C GLY A 26 1.05 16.35 11.78
N PRO A 27 1.46 16.05 13.03
CA PRO A 27 2.85 16.20 13.47
C PRO A 27 3.84 15.34 12.67
N PRO A 28 5.15 15.63 12.74
CA PRO A 28 6.17 14.77 12.15
C PRO A 28 6.09 13.34 12.69
N ALA A 29 6.17 12.37 11.78
CA ALA A 29 6.06 10.94 12.06
C ALA A 29 7.28 10.17 11.51
N PRO A 30 8.48 10.37 12.09
CA PRO A 30 9.71 9.75 11.59
C PRO A 30 9.67 8.23 11.62
N MET A 31 8.99 7.60 12.59
CA MET A 31 8.86 6.14 12.63
C MET A 31 7.95 5.64 11.52
N HIS A 32 6.85 6.32 11.23
CA HIS A 32 6.04 5.99 10.05
C HIS A 32 6.90 6.01 8.77
N GLN A 33 7.69 7.07 8.57
CA GLN A 33 8.54 7.19 7.38
C GLN A 33 9.59 6.07 7.32
N GLU A 34 10.24 5.74 8.44
CA GLU A 34 11.23 4.66 8.48
C GLU A 34 10.61 3.31 8.10
N LEU A 35 9.45 2.97 8.68
CA LEU A 35 8.74 1.73 8.37
C LEU A 35 8.25 1.69 6.93
N HIS A 36 7.76 2.83 6.43
CA HIS A 36 7.38 2.98 5.03
C HIS A 36 8.55 2.70 4.09
N ASP A 37 9.72 3.29 4.36
CA ASP A 37 10.93 3.13 3.53
C ASP A 37 11.46 1.69 3.54
N ILE A 38 11.43 1.03 4.70
CA ILE A 38 11.78 -0.40 4.82
C ILE A 38 10.88 -1.25 3.93
N THR A 39 9.56 -1.03 4.01
CA THR A 39 8.56 -1.77 3.24
C THR A 39 8.68 -1.47 1.73
N LYS A 40 8.85 -0.20 1.35
CA LYS A 40 9.07 0.23 -0.03
C LYS A 40 10.31 -0.43 -0.63
N HIS A 41 11.43 -0.41 0.10
CA HIS A 41 12.67 -1.03 -0.34
C HIS A 41 12.51 -2.54 -0.51
N PHE A 42 11.86 -3.21 0.44
CA PHE A 42 11.57 -4.64 0.35
C PHE A 42 10.74 -5.00 -0.89
N PHE A 43 9.63 -4.31 -1.13
CA PHE A 43 8.80 -4.59 -2.32
C PHE A 43 9.53 -4.30 -3.63
N SER A 44 10.24 -3.18 -3.71
CA SER A 44 11.05 -2.89 -4.90
C SER A 44 12.16 -3.93 -5.14
N GLY A 45 12.77 -4.44 -4.06
CA GLY A 45 13.77 -5.51 -4.10
C GLY A 45 13.23 -6.86 -4.55
N LEU A 46 11.92 -7.09 -4.38
CA LEU A 46 11.20 -8.24 -4.94
C LEU A 46 10.75 -8.02 -6.39
N GLY A 47 11.08 -6.87 -6.99
CA GLY A 47 10.66 -6.51 -8.35
C GLY A 47 9.21 -6.04 -8.44
N MET A 48 8.56 -5.72 -7.32
CA MET A 48 7.20 -5.17 -7.32
C MET A 48 7.22 -3.68 -7.66
N SER A 49 6.17 -3.22 -8.33
CA SER A 49 5.97 -1.79 -8.57
C SER A 49 5.47 -1.09 -7.30
N ILE A 50 6.04 0.07 -7.01
CA ILE A 50 5.57 1.00 -5.97
C ILE A 50 4.47 1.97 -6.47
N GLN A 51 4.15 1.89 -7.77
CA GLN A 51 3.10 2.65 -8.47
C GLN A 51 2.12 1.66 -9.13
N CYS A 52 1.73 0.60 -8.41
CA CYS A 52 1.02 -0.54 -8.99
C CYS A 52 -0.28 -0.10 -9.67
N SER A 53 -1.07 0.76 -9.03
CA SER A 53 -2.36 1.17 -9.56
C SER A 53 -2.21 2.00 -10.85
N LEU A 54 -1.22 2.89 -10.93
CA LEU A 54 -0.95 3.65 -12.14
C LEU A 54 -0.55 2.74 -13.31
N ASN A 55 0.29 1.74 -13.02
CA ASN A 55 0.70 0.75 -14.02
C ASN A 55 -0.46 -0.12 -14.50
N VAL A 56 -1.37 -0.50 -13.60
CA VAL A 56 -2.58 -1.25 -13.96
C VAL A 56 -3.51 -0.39 -14.82
N LEU A 57 -3.71 0.89 -14.47
CA LEU A 57 -4.56 1.80 -15.24
C LEU A 57 -4.05 1.96 -16.68
N ASP A 58 -2.75 2.17 -16.85
CA ASP A 58 -2.12 2.24 -18.17
C ASP A 58 -2.18 0.89 -18.89
N GLY A 59 -1.90 -0.20 -18.18
CA GLY A 59 -2.02 -1.56 -18.67
C GLY A 59 -3.41 -1.89 -19.22
N MET A 60 -4.49 -1.53 -18.52
CA MET A 60 -5.87 -1.71 -18.97
C MET A 60 -6.20 -0.90 -20.22
N ARG A 61 -5.62 0.30 -20.38
CA ARG A 61 -5.80 1.12 -21.60
C ARG A 61 -5.07 0.53 -22.79
N GLN A 62 -3.80 0.14 -22.62
CA GLN A 62 -2.99 -0.49 -23.66
C GLN A 62 -3.56 -1.84 -24.11
N ALA A 63 -4.19 -2.53 -23.17
CA ALA A 63 -4.96 -3.74 -23.36
C ALA A 63 -6.20 -3.62 -24.25
N GLY A 64 -6.67 -2.39 -24.49
CA GLY A 64 -7.86 -2.11 -25.30
C GLY A 64 -9.18 -2.33 -24.55
N LEU A 65 -9.20 -2.24 -23.22
CA LEU A 65 -10.47 -2.18 -22.48
C LEU A 65 -11.18 -0.85 -22.78
N GLU A 66 -12.50 -0.91 -22.85
CA GLU A 66 -13.38 0.25 -23.04
C GLU A 66 -13.71 0.92 -21.71
N GLY A 67 -13.90 2.25 -21.73
CA GLY A 67 -14.40 2.99 -20.57
C GLY A 67 -13.48 2.94 -19.34
N VAL A 68 -12.17 2.83 -19.53
CA VAL A 68 -11.22 2.68 -18.42
C VAL A 68 -11.18 3.95 -17.55
N VAL A 69 -11.61 3.81 -16.30
CA VAL A 69 -11.61 4.87 -15.29
C VAL A 69 -10.80 4.45 -14.07
N GLY A 70 -10.19 5.43 -13.40
CA GLY A 70 -9.50 5.26 -12.12
C GLY A 70 -10.02 6.29 -11.13
N GLU A 71 -10.55 5.83 -10.00
CA GLU A 71 -11.03 6.66 -8.90
C GLU A 71 -10.09 6.49 -7.71
N GLU A 72 -9.57 7.60 -7.20
CA GLU A 72 -8.80 7.59 -5.96
C GLU A 72 -9.74 7.61 -4.75
N ARG A 73 -9.38 6.87 -3.71
CA ARG A 73 -10.08 6.80 -2.43
C ARG A 73 -9.08 6.99 -1.31
N ASN A 74 -9.46 7.80 -0.35
CA ASN A 74 -8.57 8.14 0.74
C ASN A 74 -9.26 8.18 2.09
N SER A 75 -8.65 7.52 3.08
CA SER A 75 -9.15 7.51 4.46
C SER A 75 -9.08 8.90 5.09
N TYR A 76 -8.10 9.74 4.74
CA TYR A 76 -7.99 11.07 5.38
C TYR A 76 -9.10 12.04 4.97
N TRP A 77 -9.81 11.80 3.86
CA TRP A 77 -10.94 12.62 3.46
C TRP A 77 -12.09 12.58 4.47
N TYR A 78 -12.10 11.55 5.34
CA TYR A 78 -13.13 11.34 6.34
C TYR A 78 -12.46 11.18 7.71
N GLU A 79 -12.48 12.23 8.52
CA GLU A 79 -11.83 12.25 9.84
C GLU A 79 -12.28 11.09 10.73
N SER A 80 -13.53 10.65 10.59
CA SER A 80 -14.09 9.49 11.28
C SER A 80 -13.35 8.16 11.02
N LEU A 81 -12.59 8.07 9.93
CA LEU A 81 -11.82 6.88 9.56
C LEU A 81 -10.37 6.91 10.10
N SER A 82 -9.95 8.01 10.75
CA SER A 82 -8.57 8.15 11.25
C SER A 82 -8.15 7.03 12.20
N PRO A 83 -8.96 6.62 13.20
CA PRO A 83 -8.60 5.52 14.09
C PRO A 83 -8.39 4.19 13.36
N ASP A 84 -9.23 3.92 12.35
CA ASP A 84 -9.13 2.71 11.54
C ASP A 84 -7.89 2.76 10.63
N ALA A 85 -7.57 3.92 10.04
CA ALA A 85 -6.37 4.10 9.22
C ALA A 85 -5.08 3.88 10.02
N GLN A 86 -5.01 4.44 11.24
CA GLN A 86 -3.89 4.24 12.16
C GLN A 86 -3.73 2.76 12.51
N ARG A 87 -4.83 2.09 12.88
CA ARG A 87 -4.83 0.66 13.20
C ARG A 87 -4.39 -0.20 12.02
N TRP A 88 -4.94 0.06 10.83
CA TRP A 88 -4.58 -0.67 9.61
C TRP A 88 -3.11 -0.50 9.25
N ALA A 89 -2.54 0.68 9.46
CA ALA A 89 -1.11 0.90 9.24
C ALA A 89 -0.25 0.03 10.17
N CYS A 90 -0.56 -0.01 11.48
CA CYS A 90 0.18 -0.86 12.42
C CYS A 90 0.09 -2.35 12.05
N ILE A 91 -1.10 -2.83 11.67
CA ILE A 91 -1.31 -4.22 11.23
C ILE A 91 -0.52 -4.51 9.94
N SER A 92 -0.53 -3.57 8.98
CA SER A 92 0.17 -3.75 7.70
C SER A 92 1.68 -3.83 7.91
N TYR A 93 2.24 -2.96 8.75
CA TYR A 93 3.66 -2.99 9.09
C TYR A 93 4.04 -4.23 9.88
N SER A 94 3.22 -4.68 10.84
CA SER A 94 3.49 -5.91 11.60
C SER A 94 3.51 -7.16 10.70
N GLY A 95 2.76 -7.16 9.60
CA GLY A 95 2.75 -8.26 8.64
C GLY A 95 3.99 -8.34 7.72
N CYS A 96 4.68 -7.22 7.46
CA CYS A 96 5.73 -7.17 6.44
C CYS A 96 7.12 -6.78 6.95
N VAL A 97 7.24 -5.94 7.98
CA VAL A 97 8.52 -5.35 8.40
C VAL A 97 9.50 -6.39 8.92
N GLY A 98 9.05 -7.37 9.72
CA GLY A 98 9.92 -8.45 10.19
C GLY A 98 10.58 -9.22 9.03
N LYS A 99 9.79 -9.53 7.98
CA LYS A 99 10.31 -10.19 6.77
C LYS A 99 11.25 -9.28 5.98
N ALA A 100 10.91 -8.00 5.84
CA ALA A 100 11.77 -7.01 5.18
C ALA A 100 13.14 -6.89 5.87
N LEU A 101 13.16 -6.88 7.21
CA LEU A 101 14.39 -6.83 8.00
C LEU A 101 15.26 -8.06 7.75
N MET A 102 14.69 -9.26 7.76
CA MET A 102 15.43 -10.49 7.45
C MET A 102 15.94 -10.50 6.00
N TRP A 103 15.08 -10.12 5.05
CA TRP A 103 15.43 -10.08 3.63
C TRP A 103 16.59 -9.13 3.34
N SER A 104 16.66 -8.00 4.06
CA SER A 104 17.76 -7.04 3.93
C SER A 104 19.13 -7.58 4.40
N GLY A 105 19.17 -8.74 5.05
CA GLY A 105 20.38 -9.33 5.64
C GLY A 105 20.88 -8.65 6.92
N LYS A 106 20.18 -7.59 7.39
CA LYS A 106 20.51 -6.87 8.64
C LYS A 106 20.21 -7.70 9.88
N VAL A 107 19.23 -8.61 9.80
CA VAL A 107 18.82 -9.50 10.88
C VAL A 107 18.85 -10.94 10.37
N LYS A 108 19.42 -11.86 11.15
CA LYS A 108 19.68 -13.24 10.72
C LYS A 108 18.66 -14.25 11.25
N ASP A 109 17.91 -13.88 12.26
CA ASP A 109 16.92 -14.74 12.93
C ASP A 109 15.58 -14.03 13.11
N GLU A 110 14.52 -14.82 13.11
CA GLU A 110 13.14 -14.34 13.16
C GLU A 110 12.80 -13.69 14.50
N GLU A 111 13.33 -14.21 15.61
CA GLU A 111 13.08 -13.68 16.96
C GLU A 111 13.56 -12.22 17.07
N THR A 112 14.78 -11.95 16.63
CA THR A 112 15.35 -10.60 16.61
C THR A 112 14.57 -9.69 15.67
N ALA A 113 14.13 -10.19 14.51
CA ALA A 113 13.37 -9.39 13.55
C ALA A 113 11.99 -8.98 14.11
N VAL A 114 11.30 -9.92 14.77
CA VAL A 114 10.02 -9.68 15.46
C VAL A 114 10.20 -8.69 16.60
N LYS A 115 11.27 -8.82 17.40
CA LYS A 115 11.56 -7.89 18.49
C LYS A 115 11.75 -6.46 17.98
N ILE A 116 12.62 -6.26 16.98
CA ILE A 116 12.88 -4.92 16.40
C ILE A 116 11.59 -4.34 15.79
N MET A 117 10.81 -5.17 15.10
CA MET A 117 9.52 -4.75 14.54
C MET A 117 8.57 -4.27 15.64
N ASN A 118 8.41 -5.02 16.73
CA ASN A 118 7.53 -4.64 17.84
C ASN A 118 7.99 -3.32 18.50
N GLU A 119 9.30 -3.16 18.74
CA GLU A 119 9.85 -1.91 19.28
C GLU A 119 9.53 -0.70 18.39
N LYS A 120 9.60 -0.87 17.06
CA LYS A 120 9.23 0.18 16.10
C LYS A 120 7.73 0.46 16.07
N LEU A 121 6.90 -0.58 16.15
CA LEU A 121 5.44 -0.44 16.19
C LEU A 121 4.97 0.30 17.46
N GLU A 122 5.61 0.06 18.61
CA GLU A 122 5.31 0.79 19.85
C GLU A 122 5.60 2.30 19.71
N VAL A 123 6.66 2.67 18.98
CA VAL A 123 6.96 4.07 18.69
C VAL A 123 5.94 4.65 17.72
N LEU A 124 5.58 3.90 16.66
CA LEU A 124 4.57 4.30 15.69
C LEU A 124 3.21 4.55 16.34
N GLU A 125 2.78 3.68 17.26
CA GLU A 125 1.52 3.84 17.98
C GLU A 125 1.50 5.14 18.81
N LYS A 126 2.62 5.53 19.41
CA LYS A 126 2.75 6.82 20.12
C LYS A 126 2.67 8.00 19.17
N GLU A 127 3.27 7.90 17.97
CA GLU A 127 3.11 8.93 16.93
C GLU A 127 1.64 9.09 16.54
N TYR A 128 0.92 7.99 16.32
CA TYR A 128 -0.51 8.03 16.00
C TYR A 128 -1.36 8.60 17.14
N GLN A 129 -1.06 8.26 18.40
CA GLN A 129 -1.71 8.85 19.57
C GLN A 129 -1.49 10.37 19.68
N SER A 130 -0.39 10.89 19.11
CA SER A 130 -0.12 12.34 19.07
C SER A 130 -0.90 13.09 17.99
N GLY A 131 -1.75 12.40 17.22
CA GLY A 131 -2.59 12.98 16.18
C GLY A 131 -2.06 12.82 14.75
N VAL A 132 -1.03 12.00 14.55
CA VAL A 132 -0.56 11.62 13.20
C VAL A 132 -1.58 10.69 12.55
N VAL A 133 -2.01 11.02 11.33
CA VAL A 133 -2.92 10.18 10.54
C VAL A 133 -2.18 9.74 9.27
N PRO A 134 -2.01 8.42 9.05
CA PRO A 134 -1.41 7.95 7.83
C PRO A 134 -2.42 8.01 6.68
N ASN A 135 -1.92 8.41 5.52
CA ASN A 135 -2.67 8.49 4.28
C ASN A 135 -2.13 7.40 3.33
N PHE A 136 -2.97 6.41 3.05
CA PHE A 136 -2.73 5.40 2.02
C PHE A 136 -3.72 5.62 0.87
N PRO A 137 -3.34 6.35 -0.19
CA PRO A 137 -4.23 6.54 -1.33
C PRO A 137 -4.44 5.20 -2.04
N GLN A 138 -5.69 4.76 -2.04
CA GLN A 138 -6.14 3.60 -2.81
C GLN A 138 -6.68 4.09 -4.15
N ARG A 139 -6.51 3.31 -5.21
CA ARG A 139 -7.16 3.55 -6.48
C ARG A 139 -7.95 2.34 -6.92
N VAL A 140 -9.21 2.59 -7.27
CA VAL A 140 -10.12 1.62 -7.87
C VAL A 140 -10.14 1.87 -9.36
N ILE A 141 -9.79 0.86 -10.14
CA ILE A 141 -9.66 0.93 -11.59
C ILE A 141 -10.66 -0.03 -12.20
N VAL A 142 -11.48 0.47 -13.13
CA VAL A 142 -12.49 -0.33 -13.80
C VAL A 142 -12.35 -0.16 -15.30
N GLY A 143 -12.44 -1.27 -16.04
CA GLY A 143 -12.54 -1.27 -17.49
C GLY A 143 -13.47 -2.37 -17.98
N ARG A 144 -14.02 -2.20 -19.18
CA ARG A 144 -14.92 -3.17 -19.80
C ARG A 144 -14.22 -3.88 -20.96
N LYS A 145 -14.36 -5.20 -21.04
CA LYS A 145 -13.89 -5.95 -22.20
C LYS A 145 -14.77 -5.64 -23.42
N PRO A 146 -14.20 -5.38 -24.60
CA PRO A 146 -14.97 -5.24 -25.83
C PRO A 146 -15.83 -6.47 -26.13
N ILE A 147 -16.88 -6.29 -26.95
CA ILE A 147 -17.74 -7.38 -27.45
C ILE A 147 -17.00 -8.20 -28.51
#